data_AF-A0A0Q7DTW9-F1
#
_entry.id   AF-A0A0Q7DTW9-F1
#
_cell.length_a   1.000
_cell.length_b   1.000
_cell.length_c   1.000
_cell.angle_alpha   90.00
_cell.angle_beta   90.00
_cell.angle_gamma   90.00
#
_symmetry.space_group_name_H-M   'P 1'
#
loop_
_entity.id
_entity.type
_entity.pdbx_description
1 polymer ?
#
loop_
_entity_poly.entity_id
_entity_poly.type
_entity_poly.pdbx_seq_one_letter_code
_entity_poly.pdbx_strand_id
1 'polypeptide(L)'
;MMFRLNSLLVSFAAVALGSVAPLASAQDKPLYKVVDGYKVDANTMKGFRTWRAAACDRCHGANQEGMVGPSLIASLKTLSKEDFVKTVRDGRLDKGMQSFGSSPQVMDNIDHLYAYLKGRSDGAITRSKVEEIQ
;
A
#
# COMPACT_ATOMS: atom_id res chain seq x y z
N MET A 1 -12.04 -29.99 -78.45
CA MET A 1 -12.36 -28.67 -77.89
C MET A 1 -11.55 -28.51 -76.62
N MET A 2 -10.79 -27.43 -76.56
CA MET A 2 -9.64 -27.21 -75.68
C MET A 2 -10.07 -26.59 -74.35
N PHE A 3 -9.82 -27.22 -73.20
CA PHE A 3 -9.83 -26.50 -71.91
C PHE A 3 -8.76 -27.03 -70.96
N ARG A 4 -8.08 -26.07 -70.34
CA ARG A 4 -6.79 -26.14 -69.65
C ARG A 4 -6.96 -26.68 -68.23
N LEU A 5 -6.06 -27.55 -67.79
CA LEU A 5 -5.87 -27.89 -66.38
C LEU A 5 -5.27 -26.67 -65.66
N ASN A 6 -6.00 -26.10 -64.70
CA ASN A 6 -5.53 -25.00 -63.87
C ASN A 6 -5.02 -25.56 -62.54
N SER A 7 -3.70 -25.51 -62.34
CA SER A 7 -3.02 -25.89 -61.11
C SER A 7 -3.44 -24.98 -59.95
N LEU A 8 -4.01 -25.57 -58.90
CA LEU A 8 -4.20 -24.91 -57.60
C LEU A 8 -3.09 -25.37 -56.65
N LEU A 9 -2.06 -24.53 -56.52
CA LEU A 9 -1.08 -24.60 -55.44
C LEU A 9 -1.76 -24.14 -54.15
N VAL A 10 -1.97 -25.07 -53.21
CA VAL A 10 -2.42 -24.75 -51.86
C VAL A 10 -1.19 -24.50 -51.00
N SER A 11 -0.87 -23.22 -50.76
CA SER A 11 0.15 -22.82 -49.79
C SER A 11 -0.39 -22.97 -48.36
N PHE A 12 0.18 -23.89 -47.58
CA PHE A 12 -0.04 -23.97 -46.14
C PHE A 12 0.73 -22.84 -45.44
N ALA A 13 0.02 -21.86 -44.90
CA ALA A 13 0.59 -20.85 -44.00
C ALA A 13 0.80 -21.47 -42.61
N ALA A 14 2.05 -21.54 -42.15
CA ALA A 14 2.39 -21.98 -40.80
C ALA A 14 2.07 -20.86 -39.79
N VAL A 15 1.09 -21.08 -38.93
CA VAL A 15 0.78 -20.21 -37.79
C VAL A 15 1.79 -20.50 -36.69
N ALA A 16 2.72 -19.57 -36.45
CA ALA A 16 3.61 -19.62 -35.30
C ALA A 16 2.81 -19.33 -34.02
N LEU A 17 2.66 -20.33 -33.15
CA LEU A 17 2.12 -20.15 -31.81
C LEU A 17 3.12 -19.35 -30.96
N GLY A 18 2.75 -18.12 -30.62
CA GLY A 18 3.49 -17.28 -29.68
C GLY A 18 3.42 -17.85 -28.26
N SER A 19 4.59 -18.06 -27.66
CA SER A 19 4.73 -18.37 -26.23
C SER A 19 4.35 -17.14 -25.40
N VAL A 20 3.15 -17.13 -24.82
CA VAL A 20 2.80 -16.20 -23.75
C VAL A 20 3.52 -16.61 -22.47
N ALA A 21 4.59 -15.90 -22.13
CA ALA A 21 5.24 -16.02 -20.83
C ALA A 21 4.29 -15.48 -19.73
N PRO A 22 4.15 -16.16 -18.59
CA PRO A 22 3.34 -15.64 -17.50
C PRO A 22 4.01 -14.39 -16.91
N LEU A 23 3.26 -13.29 -16.78
CA LEU A 23 3.66 -12.16 -15.95
C LEU A 23 3.75 -12.65 -14.51
N ALA A 24 4.97 -12.77 -13.98
CA ALA A 24 5.19 -12.95 -12.55
C ALA A 24 4.57 -11.76 -11.81
N SER A 25 3.50 -12.02 -11.05
CA SER A 25 2.85 -11.01 -10.23
C SER A 25 3.79 -10.61 -9.09
N ALA A 26 4.18 -9.35 -9.01
CA ALA A 26 4.97 -8.79 -7.91
C ALA A 26 4.18 -8.64 -6.60
N GLN A 27 3.25 -9.56 -6.30
CA GLN A 27 2.16 -9.40 -5.33
C GLN A 27 2.15 -10.50 -4.25
N ASP A 28 3.30 -10.96 -3.76
CA ASP A 28 3.32 -12.05 -2.76
C ASP A 28 3.82 -11.65 -1.37
N LYS A 29 4.28 -10.41 -1.16
CA LYS A 29 4.72 -9.99 0.17
C LYS A 29 3.56 -9.36 0.96
N PRO A 30 3.23 -9.85 2.16
CA PRO A 30 2.19 -9.24 3.00
C PRO A 30 2.57 -7.79 3.36
N LEU A 31 1.56 -6.93 3.49
CA LEU A 31 1.74 -5.51 3.83
C LEU A 31 2.46 -5.32 5.17
N TYR A 32 2.14 -6.16 6.15
CA TYR A 32 2.75 -6.20 7.47
C TYR A 32 2.74 -7.64 8.00
N LYS A 33 3.62 -7.93 8.95
CA LYS A 33 3.60 -9.15 9.77
C LYS A 33 3.52 -8.75 11.24
N VAL A 34 2.64 -9.42 11.99
CA VAL A 34 2.44 -9.21 13.43
C VAL A 34 2.49 -10.53 14.17
N VAL A 35 3.16 -10.54 15.32
CA VAL A 35 3.20 -11.66 16.29
C VAL A 35 2.75 -11.12 17.65
N ASP A 36 1.96 -11.92 18.37
CA ASP A 36 1.39 -11.59 19.69
C ASP A 36 0.54 -10.29 19.71
N GLY A 37 0.16 -9.77 18.54
CA GLY A 37 -0.58 -8.51 18.39
C GLY A 37 0.25 -7.23 18.58
N TYR A 38 1.56 -7.31 18.86
CA TYR A 38 2.38 -6.10 19.09
C TYR A 38 3.83 -6.18 18.61
N LYS A 39 4.33 -7.36 18.24
CA LYS A 39 5.65 -7.51 17.62
C LYS A 39 5.48 -7.44 16.11
N VAL A 40 6.13 -6.48 15.46
CA VAL A 40 5.93 -6.20 14.05
C VAL A 40 7.23 -6.36 13.26
N ASP A 41 7.12 -6.59 11.95
CA ASP A 41 8.30 -6.60 11.08
C ASP A 41 9.01 -5.23 11.03
N ALA A 42 10.25 -5.23 10.53
CA ALA A 42 11.10 -4.04 10.45
C ALA A 42 10.47 -2.88 9.67
N ASN A 43 9.71 -3.15 8.60
CA ASN A 43 9.08 -2.09 7.81
C ASN A 43 7.90 -1.49 8.57
N THR A 44 7.06 -2.31 9.20
CA THR A 44 5.98 -1.84 10.06
C THR A 44 6.52 -1.06 11.27
N MET A 45 7.66 -1.47 11.82
CA MET A 45 8.37 -0.73 12.88
C MET A 45 8.86 0.65 12.40
N LYS A 46 9.38 0.79 11.17
CA LYS A 46 9.68 2.11 10.57
C LYS A 46 8.43 2.98 10.50
N GLY A 47 7.27 2.40 10.21
CA GLY A 47 5.98 3.08 10.23
C GLY A 47 5.63 3.66 11.60
N PHE A 48 5.74 2.85 12.66
CA PHE A 48 5.55 3.32 14.03
C PHE A 48 6.53 4.45 14.40
N ARG A 49 7.81 4.32 14.03
CA ARG A 49 8.82 5.37 14.28
C ARG A 49 8.48 6.67 13.54
N THR A 50 7.98 6.57 12.30
CA THR A 50 7.52 7.72 11.50
C THR A 50 6.33 8.41 12.16
N TRP A 51 5.33 7.64 12.60
CA TRP A 51 4.17 8.14 13.37
C TRP A 51 4.62 8.95 14.60
N ARG A 52 5.59 8.41 15.36
CA ARG A 52 6.13 9.04 16.57
C ARG A 52 6.91 10.31 16.26
N ALA A 53 7.77 10.26 15.25
CA ALA A 53 8.65 11.37 14.89
C ALA A 53 7.88 12.56 14.31
N ALA A 54 6.86 12.29 13.49
CA ALA A 54 6.00 13.30 12.89
C ALA A 54 4.92 13.86 13.85
N ALA A 55 4.92 13.42 15.12
CA ALA A 55 4.01 13.88 16.18
C ALA A 55 2.52 13.81 15.79
N CYS A 56 2.13 12.82 14.99
CA CYS A 56 0.77 12.66 14.51
C CYS A 56 -0.24 12.41 15.65
N ASP A 57 0.24 11.94 16.81
CA ASP A 57 -0.55 11.71 18.02
C ASP A 57 -1.15 12.99 18.60
N ARG A 58 -0.56 14.16 18.32
CA ARG A 58 -1.06 15.45 18.83
C ARG A 58 -2.46 15.78 18.33
N CYS A 59 -2.85 15.25 17.17
CA CYS A 59 -4.18 15.45 16.60
C CYS A 59 -5.01 14.15 16.61
N HIS A 60 -4.39 13.01 16.32
CA HIS A 60 -5.11 11.75 16.14
C HIS A 60 -5.10 10.86 17.40
N GLY A 61 -4.54 11.35 18.51
CA GLY A 61 -4.44 10.65 19.80
C GLY A 61 -3.30 9.63 19.84
N ALA A 62 -2.74 9.41 21.02
CA ALA A 62 -1.62 8.48 21.23
C ALA A 62 -1.94 7.02 20.81
N ASN A 63 -3.21 6.65 20.88
CA ASN A 63 -3.74 5.35 20.48
C ASN A 63 -4.43 5.35 19.10
N GLN A 64 -4.32 6.45 18.33
CA GLN A 64 -4.87 6.57 16.97
C GLN A 64 -6.41 6.49 16.91
N GLU A 65 -7.07 6.65 18.06
CA GLU A 65 -8.52 6.58 18.24
C GLU A 65 -9.22 7.90 17.93
N GLY A 66 -8.47 8.97 17.67
CA GLY A 66 -8.98 10.31 17.40
C GLY A 66 -8.90 11.24 18.63
N MET A 67 -8.84 12.54 18.36
CA MET A 67 -8.93 13.61 19.35
C MET A 67 -9.43 14.88 18.63
N VAL A 68 -8.53 15.80 18.29
CA VAL A 68 -8.84 16.97 17.45
C VAL A 68 -9.06 16.53 16.01
N GLY A 69 -8.23 15.59 15.53
CA GLY A 69 -8.40 14.90 14.27
C GLY A 69 -9.20 13.60 14.41
N PRO A 70 -9.69 13.03 13.30
CA PRO A 70 -10.49 11.80 13.31
C PRO A 70 -9.69 10.59 13.79
N SER A 71 -10.42 9.54 14.19
CA SER A 71 -9.85 8.21 14.44
C SER A 71 -9.22 7.64 13.18
N LEU A 72 -7.92 7.34 13.23
CA LEU A 72 -7.23 6.69 12.11
C LEU A 72 -7.58 5.20 12.06
N ILE A 73 -7.84 4.57 13.22
CA ILE A 73 -8.32 3.18 13.28
C ILE A 73 -9.64 3.03 12.53
N ALA A 74 -10.58 3.96 12.70
CA ALA A 74 -11.84 3.93 11.97
C ALA A 74 -11.67 4.34 10.50
N SER A 75 -10.92 5.41 10.22
CA SER A 75 -10.79 5.96 8.87
C SER A 75 -10.14 4.99 7.88
N LEU A 76 -9.09 4.28 8.29
CA LEU A 76 -8.36 3.34 7.42
C LEU A 76 -9.14 2.03 7.14
N LYS A 77 -10.36 1.87 7.66
CA LYS A 77 -11.27 0.78 7.23
C LYS A 77 -11.81 1.03 5.83
N THR A 78 -11.98 2.29 5.44
CA THR A 78 -12.59 2.69 4.16
C THR A 78 -11.68 3.57 3.31
N LEU A 79 -10.67 4.20 3.90
CA LEU A 79 -9.71 5.03 3.18
C LEU A 79 -8.75 4.15 2.36
N SER A 80 -8.65 4.41 1.06
CA SER A 80 -7.69 3.74 0.18
C SER A 80 -6.25 4.13 0.53
N LYS A 81 -5.26 3.34 0.09
CA LYS A 81 -3.84 3.68 0.26
C LYS A 81 -3.51 4.98 -0.49
N GLU A 82 -4.03 5.14 -1.70
CA GLU A 82 -3.83 6.31 -2.54
C GLU A 82 -4.38 7.57 -1.87
N ASP A 83 -5.59 7.50 -1.30
CA ASP A 83 -6.18 8.63 -0.58
C ASP A 83 -5.47 8.92 0.73
N PHE A 84 -4.95 7.90 1.42
CA PHE A 84 -4.08 8.08 2.58
C PHE A 84 -2.83 8.87 2.21
N VAL A 85 -2.09 8.43 1.19
CA VAL A 85 -0.87 9.10 0.71
C VAL A 85 -1.16 10.54 0.31
N LYS A 86 -2.22 10.75 -0.48
CA LYS A 86 -2.65 12.09 -0.90
C LYS A 86 -2.99 12.97 0.29
N THR A 87 -3.76 12.46 1.26
CA THR A 87 -4.17 13.21 2.45
C THR A 87 -2.98 13.59 3.33
N VAL A 88 -1.99 12.70 3.51
CA VAL A 88 -0.78 13.01 4.28
C VAL A 88 0.12 14.00 3.54
N ARG A 89 0.32 13.79 2.23
CA ARG A 89 1.15 14.67 1.41
C ARG A 89 0.58 16.07 1.32
N ASP A 90 -0.70 16.20 0.99
CA ASP A 90 -1.32 17.49 0.67
C ASP A 90 -1.91 18.16 1.94
N GLY A 91 -2.16 17.38 2.99
CA GLY A 91 -2.85 17.82 4.20
C GLY A 91 -4.35 18.04 3.98
N ARG A 92 -5.02 18.54 5.01
CA ARG A 92 -6.39 19.08 4.95
C ARG A 92 -6.37 20.42 5.67
N LEU A 93 -5.84 21.43 5.00
CA LEU A 93 -5.49 22.71 5.62
C LEU A 93 -6.70 23.43 6.19
N ASP A 94 -7.85 23.36 5.50
CA ASP A 94 -9.14 23.89 5.97
C ASP A 94 -9.66 23.18 7.25
N LYS A 95 -9.14 21.99 7.54
CA LYS A 95 -9.42 21.19 8.74
C LYS A 95 -8.26 21.17 9.74
N GLY A 96 -7.20 21.94 9.50
CA GLY A 96 -6.04 22.04 10.38
C GLY A 96 -5.04 20.88 10.31
N MET A 97 -5.20 19.92 9.40
CA MET A 97 -4.17 18.91 9.16
C MET A 97 -3.10 19.48 8.22
N GLN A 98 -1.88 19.68 8.72
CA GLN A 98 -0.78 20.17 7.90
C GLN A 98 -0.39 19.21 6.76
N SER A 99 0.21 19.77 5.71
CA SER A 99 0.88 19.00 4.65
C SER A 99 2.21 18.46 5.14
N PHE A 100 2.51 17.20 4.78
CA PHE A 100 3.82 16.58 5.02
C PHE A 100 4.61 16.35 3.73
N GLY A 101 4.15 16.87 2.59
CA GLY A 101 4.75 16.60 1.28
C GLY A 101 6.22 17.03 1.14
N SER A 102 6.66 18.02 1.92
CA SER A 102 8.05 18.47 1.97
C SER A 102 8.87 17.85 3.12
N SER A 103 8.33 16.86 3.83
CA SER A 103 9.02 16.17 4.93
C SER A 103 9.60 14.84 4.43
N PRO A 104 10.93 14.73 4.20
CA PRO A 104 11.55 13.47 3.82
C PRO A 104 11.31 12.38 4.87
N GLN A 105 11.32 12.76 6.16
CA GLN A 105 11.06 11.84 7.27
C GLN A 105 9.71 11.12 7.11
N VAL A 106 8.68 11.80 6.59
CA VAL A 106 7.36 11.21 6.36
C VAL A 106 7.26 10.58 4.98
N MET A 107 7.65 11.29 3.93
CA MET A 107 7.40 10.85 2.55
C MET A 107 8.23 9.64 2.16
N ASP A 108 9.49 9.54 2.63
CA ASP A 108 10.33 8.36 2.38
C ASP A 108 9.82 7.11 3.11
N ASN A 109 8.98 7.31 4.15
CA ASN A 109 8.41 6.24 4.98
C ASN A 109 6.90 6.11 4.83
N ILE A 110 6.26 6.75 3.84
CA ILE A 110 4.80 6.87 3.78
C ILE A 110 4.10 5.51 3.69
N ASP A 111 4.70 4.58 2.96
CA ASP A 111 4.20 3.21 2.81
C ASP A 111 4.36 2.39 4.10
N HIS A 112 5.44 2.62 4.84
CA HIS A 112 5.66 2.01 6.14
C HIS A 112 4.69 2.55 7.19
N LEU A 113 4.45 3.87 7.17
CA LEU A 113 3.46 4.53 8.01
C LEU A 113 2.06 3.98 7.72
N TYR A 114 1.70 3.82 6.45
CA TYR A 114 0.45 3.19 6.04
C TYR A 114 0.36 1.76 6.59
N ALA A 115 1.40 0.92 6.43
CA ALA A 115 1.39 -0.45 6.94
C ALA A 115 1.12 -0.53 8.45
N TYR A 116 1.78 0.33 9.25
CA TYR A 116 1.55 0.41 10.70
C TYR A 116 0.11 0.83 11.03
N LEU A 117 -0.37 1.92 10.45
CA LEU A 117 -1.73 2.43 10.74
C LEU A 117 -2.82 1.47 10.23
N LYS A 118 -2.57 0.80 9.11
CA LYS A 118 -3.48 -0.21 8.56
C LYS A 118 -3.53 -1.44 9.45
N GLY A 119 -2.39 -1.93 9.94
CA GLY A 119 -2.34 -3.02 10.94
C GLY A 119 -3.09 -2.66 12.23
N ARG A 120 -3.06 -1.40 12.66
CA ARG A 120 -3.91 -0.90 13.77
C ARG A 120 -5.40 -0.87 13.42
N SER A 121 -5.74 -0.39 12.23
CA SER A 121 -7.14 -0.31 11.75
C SER A 121 -7.78 -1.69 11.58
N ASP A 122 -7.00 -2.67 11.11
CA ASP A 122 -7.42 -4.06 10.90
C ASP A 122 -7.52 -4.84 12.23
N GLY A 123 -7.03 -4.28 13.34
CA GLY A 123 -6.99 -4.92 14.65
C GLY A 123 -5.87 -5.95 14.82
N ALA A 124 -5.04 -6.18 13.79
CA ALA A 124 -3.89 -7.08 13.87
C ALA A 124 -2.81 -6.57 14.84
N ILE A 125 -2.61 -5.25 14.89
CA ILE A 125 -1.78 -4.59 15.89
C ILE A 125 -2.71 -4.04 16.98
N THR A 126 -2.62 -4.58 18.20
CA THR A 126 -3.60 -4.36 19.27
C THR A 126 -3.24 -3.22 20.21
N ARG A 127 -2.02 -2.68 20.13
CA ARG A 127 -1.56 -1.54 20.94
C ARG A 127 -0.68 -0.58 20.14
N SER A 128 -0.57 0.66 20.60
CA SER A 128 0.20 1.71 19.90
C SER A 128 1.70 1.47 19.89
N LYS A 129 2.29 1.22 21.06
CA LYS A 129 3.73 0.94 21.16
C LYS A 129 4.02 -0.49 20.73
N VAL A 130 4.68 -0.64 19.59
CA VAL A 130 5.09 -1.93 19.05
C VAL A 130 6.56 -2.24 19.37
N GLU A 131 6.91 -3.50 19.23
CA GLU A 131 8.28 -4.02 19.31
C GLU A 131 8.65 -4.63 17.96
N GLU A 132 9.94 -4.63 17.61
CA GLU A 132 10.38 -5.28 16.38
C GLU A 132 10.51 -6.77 16.64
N ILE A 133 10.09 -7.61 15.69
CA ILE A 133 10.35 -9.05 15.76
C ILE A 133 11.87 -9.25 15.78
N GLN A 134 12.36 -9.95 16.81
CA GLN A 134 13.76 -10.36 16.95
C GLN A 134 14.04 -11.64 16.18
#